data_AF-A0A357G208-F1
#
_entry.id   AF-A0A357G208-F1
#
_cell.length_a   1.000
_cell.length_b   1.000
_cell.length_c   1.000
_cell.angle_alpha   90.00
_cell.angle_beta   90.00
_cell.angle_gamma   90.00
#
_symmetry.space_group_name_H-M   'P 1'
#
loop_
_entity.id
_entity.type
_entity.pdbx_description
1 polymer ?
#
loop_
_entity_poly.entity_id
_entity_poly.type
_entity_poly.pdbx_seq_one_letter_code
_entity_poly.pdbx_strand_id
1 'polypeptide(L)'
;MRNYWRITAGLFLIAVFIAGLAPVCALAADQNTTTPVTQTQPAPAQSKPQKDAISSLPDKYIVEMERFFAYCKDDDYLSKNYDCRCLSVEYIDIRTAKGSHLKSSEILKEMKKEQCLFDKNAAPPTSGALATDTGKPGTDYGAIPDEYLKEANDFYERCNASYDRSTNYDCECLSTKYLDMRIKEGPETPESQIMVRLATECPNVEGAAGHFYSQCVSQAALLPTNMTVEKFCTCVANTFAKLYKTAHITAGSQQYTSLQSSAMLMCTQLPGGKKFPNLAYPDKPGR
;
A
#
# COMPACT_ATOMS: atom_id res chain seq x y z
N MET A 1 30.12 30.79 37.96
CA MET A 1 29.28 30.04 38.92
C MET A 1 28.21 29.32 38.11
N ARG A 2 28.50 28.11 37.60
CA ARG A 2 27.98 26.82 38.08
C ARG A 2 26.47 26.84 38.34
N ASN A 3 25.71 26.13 37.53
CA ASN A 3 24.64 25.24 37.98
C ASN A 3 24.37 24.16 36.92
N TYR A 4 24.87 22.96 37.22
CA TYR A 4 24.60 21.70 36.54
C TYR A 4 23.26 21.15 37.06
N TRP A 5 22.33 20.83 36.18
CA TRP A 5 21.21 19.94 36.51
C TRP A 5 21.50 18.56 35.91
N ARG A 6 21.79 17.62 36.80
CA ARG A 6 21.87 16.18 36.52
C ARG A 6 20.46 15.62 36.53
N ILE A 7 20.02 15.06 35.41
CA ILE A 7 18.84 14.19 35.36
C ILE A 7 19.35 12.75 35.38
N THR A 8 19.00 12.05 36.44
CA THR A 8 19.30 10.64 36.71
C THR A 8 18.49 9.72 35.80
N ALA A 9 19.19 8.88 35.05
CA ALA A 9 18.62 7.79 34.28
C ALA A 9 18.16 6.66 35.22
N GLY A 10 16.87 6.34 35.18
CA GLY A 10 16.30 5.14 35.81
C GLY A 10 16.26 3.99 34.82
N LEU A 11 17.22 3.07 34.93
CA LEU A 11 17.20 1.77 34.26
C LEU A 11 16.19 0.86 34.97
N PHE A 12 15.07 0.54 34.32
CA PHE A 12 14.20 -0.57 34.72
C PHE A 12 14.48 -1.78 33.82
N LEU A 13 15.28 -2.70 34.34
CA LEU A 13 15.45 -4.06 33.82
C LEU A 13 14.22 -4.88 34.20
N ILE A 14 13.38 -5.20 33.22
CA ILE A 14 12.35 -6.24 33.37
C ILE A 14 12.83 -7.47 32.59
N ALA A 15 13.32 -8.46 33.32
CA ALA A 15 13.60 -9.79 32.82
C ALA A 15 12.29 -10.60 32.82
N VAL A 16 11.80 -10.98 31.64
CA VAL A 16 10.71 -11.97 31.50
C VAL A 16 11.32 -13.28 31.05
N PHE A 17 11.44 -14.21 31.99
CA PHE A 17 11.64 -15.64 31.76
C PHE A 17 10.29 -16.28 31.46
N ILE A 18 10.09 -16.82 30.26
CA ILE A 18 9.11 -17.89 30.03
C ILE A 18 9.79 -18.99 29.23
N ALA A 19 10.17 -20.04 29.96
CA ALA A 19 10.48 -21.35 29.44
C ALA A 19 9.18 -22.12 29.16
N GLY A 20 9.14 -22.97 28.13
CA GLY A 20 8.08 -23.98 28.06
C GLY A 20 7.82 -24.64 26.71
N LEU A 21 8.51 -25.77 26.50
CA LEU A 21 7.98 -27.04 25.99
C LEU A 21 7.54 -27.16 24.52
N ALA A 22 8.39 -27.86 23.76
CA ALA A 22 8.04 -28.62 22.57
C ALA A 22 7.35 -29.95 22.93
N PRO A 23 6.55 -30.51 22.01
CA PRO A 23 6.53 -31.95 21.83
C PRO A 23 6.76 -32.39 20.37
N VAL A 24 7.55 -33.44 20.29
CA VAL A 24 7.93 -34.27 19.14
C VAL A 24 6.80 -35.27 18.84
N CYS A 25 6.38 -35.38 17.57
CA CYS A 25 5.71 -36.55 16.98
C CYS A 25 6.20 -36.65 15.52
N ALA A 26 7.08 -37.58 15.13
CA ALA A 26 6.89 -39.02 14.91
C ALA A 26 6.08 -39.37 13.63
N LEU A 27 6.84 -39.66 12.57
CA LEU A 27 6.72 -40.73 11.56
C LEU A 27 5.34 -41.33 11.20
N ALA A 28 5.01 -41.26 9.91
CA ALA A 28 4.43 -42.39 9.18
C ALA A 28 4.93 -42.38 7.72
N ALA A 29 5.65 -43.43 7.35
CA ALA A 29 6.00 -43.76 5.99
C ALA A 29 4.85 -44.57 5.38
N ASP A 30 4.47 -44.26 4.15
CA ASP A 30 3.61 -45.14 3.35
C ASP A 30 4.24 -45.34 1.97
N GLN A 31 4.55 -46.60 1.68
CA GLN A 31 4.96 -47.07 0.36
C GLN A 31 3.69 -47.46 -0.39
N ASN A 32 3.47 -46.94 -1.60
CA ASN A 32 2.86 -47.80 -2.63
C ASN A 32 2.91 -47.28 -4.08
N THR A 33 3.31 -48.23 -4.92
CA THR A 33 2.77 -48.54 -6.25
C THR A 33 3.11 -47.63 -7.44
N THR A 34 4.16 -48.05 -8.15
CA THR A 34 4.45 -47.71 -9.54
C THR A 34 3.49 -48.43 -10.49
N THR A 35 2.70 -47.68 -11.26
CA THR A 35 2.01 -48.16 -12.48
C THR A 35 2.60 -47.46 -13.71
N PRO A 36 2.85 -48.17 -14.83
CA PRO A 36 3.33 -47.57 -16.06
C PRO A 36 2.17 -46.96 -16.83
N VAL A 37 2.22 -45.64 -17.07
CA VAL A 37 1.27 -44.94 -17.94
C VAL A 37 1.97 -44.52 -19.24
N THR A 38 1.36 -44.97 -20.33
CA THR A 38 1.63 -44.69 -21.74
C THR A 38 1.85 -43.20 -22.02
N GLN A 39 2.98 -42.85 -22.63
CA GLN A 39 3.30 -41.51 -23.09
C GLN A 39 2.48 -41.15 -24.34
N THR A 40 1.58 -40.19 -24.20
CA THR A 40 1.05 -39.39 -25.32
C THR A 40 1.75 -38.04 -25.28
N GLN A 41 2.41 -37.65 -26.36
CA GLN A 41 3.14 -36.39 -26.50
C GLN A 41 2.21 -35.18 -26.24
N PRO A 42 2.54 -34.28 -25.29
CA PRO A 42 1.84 -33.03 -25.12
C PRO A 42 2.19 -32.02 -26.21
N ALA A 43 1.17 -31.33 -26.69
CA ALA A 43 1.25 -30.13 -27.52
C ALA A 43 2.10 -29.03 -26.84
N PRO A 44 2.72 -28.10 -27.60
CA PRO A 44 3.67 -27.12 -27.08
C PRO A 44 3.09 -26.22 -25.98
N ALA A 45 3.94 -25.93 -25.00
CA ALA A 45 3.69 -25.19 -23.78
C ALA A 45 2.95 -23.86 -24.01
N GLN A 46 1.80 -23.72 -23.34
CA GLN A 46 1.09 -22.46 -23.21
C GLN A 46 1.81 -21.56 -22.18
N SER A 47 1.84 -20.27 -22.52
CA SER A 47 2.56 -19.18 -21.86
C SER A 47 2.20 -18.95 -20.40
N LYS A 48 3.17 -18.44 -19.63
CA LYS A 48 3.05 -17.98 -18.23
C LYS A 48 1.77 -17.14 -18.00
N PRO A 49 1.13 -17.22 -16.82
CA PRO A 49 -0.06 -16.43 -16.49
C PRO A 49 0.21 -14.92 -16.65
N GLN A 50 -0.66 -14.26 -17.41
CA GLN A 50 -0.56 -12.84 -17.72
C GLN A 50 -0.91 -11.98 -16.50
N LYS A 51 0.02 -11.09 -16.16
CA LYS A 51 -0.03 -10.10 -15.06
C LYS A 51 -1.26 -9.18 -15.09
N ASP A 52 -1.89 -9.04 -16.25
CA ASP A 52 -3.00 -8.10 -16.50
C ASP A 52 -4.34 -8.54 -15.85
N ALA A 53 -4.46 -9.79 -15.40
CA ALA A 53 -5.69 -10.30 -14.80
C ALA A 53 -5.92 -9.79 -13.36
N ILE A 54 -4.84 -9.50 -12.61
CA ILE A 54 -4.90 -9.22 -11.17
C ILE A 54 -5.55 -7.85 -10.87
N SER A 55 -5.34 -6.85 -11.72
CA SER A 55 -5.87 -5.49 -11.52
C SER A 55 -7.39 -5.38 -11.68
N SER A 56 -8.04 -6.41 -12.23
CA SER A 56 -9.49 -6.45 -12.43
C SER A 56 -10.26 -7.18 -11.31
N LEU A 57 -9.54 -7.72 -10.33
CA LEU A 57 -10.15 -8.47 -9.23
C LEU A 57 -10.80 -7.54 -8.21
N PRO A 58 -12.03 -7.85 -7.74
CA PRO A 58 -12.61 -7.17 -6.59
C PRO A 58 -11.72 -7.25 -5.35
N ASP A 59 -11.65 -6.18 -4.55
CA ASP A 59 -10.78 -6.05 -3.35
C ASP A 59 -10.81 -7.27 -2.41
N LYS A 60 -11.98 -7.91 -2.25
CA LYS A 60 -12.13 -9.11 -1.41
C LYS A 60 -11.22 -10.27 -1.84
N TYR A 61 -10.94 -10.39 -3.14
CA TYR A 61 -10.06 -11.43 -3.68
C TYR A 61 -8.58 -11.03 -3.55
N ILE A 62 -8.27 -9.73 -3.58
CA ILE A 62 -6.91 -9.23 -3.34
C ILE A 62 -6.48 -9.58 -1.90
N VAL A 63 -7.32 -9.28 -0.91
CA VAL A 63 -7.04 -9.62 0.50
C VAL A 63 -6.92 -11.14 0.70
N GLU A 64 -7.75 -11.94 0.02
CA GLU A 64 -7.67 -13.40 0.09
C GLU A 64 -6.37 -13.92 -0.56
N MET A 65 -5.95 -13.33 -1.68
CA MET A 65 -4.70 -13.64 -2.37
C MET A 65 -3.48 -13.36 -1.49
N GLU A 66 -3.45 -12.19 -0.85
CA GLU A 66 -2.38 -11.79 0.06
C GLU A 66 -2.29 -12.72 1.28
N ARG A 67 -3.44 -13.12 1.84
CA ARG A 67 -3.47 -14.08 2.95
C ARG A 67 -2.93 -15.45 2.53
N PHE A 68 -3.28 -15.91 1.33
CA PHE A 68 -2.75 -17.16 0.80
C PHE A 68 -1.26 -17.07 0.48
N PHE A 69 -0.81 -15.94 -0.05
CA PHE A 69 0.60 -15.66 -0.30
C PHE A 69 1.43 -15.71 0.99
N ALA A 70 0.94 -15.08 2.07
CA ALA A 70 1.56 -15.15 3.38
C ALA A 70 1.63 -16.59 3.90
N TYR A 71 0.52 -17.34 3.82
CA TYR A 71 0.48 -18.76 4.19
C TYR A 71 1.51 -19.59 3.40
N CYS A 72 1.65 -19.37 2.10
CA CYS A 72 2.63 -20.06 1.27
C CYS A 72 4.08 -19.75 1.69
N LYS A 73 4.37 -18.49 2.06
CA LYS A 73 5.71 -18.08 2.51
C LYS A 73 6.06 -18.66 3.88
N ASP A 74 5.08 -18.78 4.77
CA ASP A 74 5.27 -19.30 6.13
C ASP A 74 5.39 -20.83 6.14
N ASP A 75 4.80 -21.52 5.16
CA ASP A 75 4.92 -22.97 5.01
C ASP A 75 6.28 -23.35 4.39
N ASP A 76 7.11 -24.06 5.15
CA ASP A 76 8.47 -24.46 4.76
C ASP A 76 8.49 -25.36 3.51
N TYR A 77 7.46 -26.18 3.31
CA TYR A 77 7.38 -27.05 2.14
C TYR A 77 6.95 -26.27 0.90
N LEU A 78 5.92 -25.42 1.01
CA LEU A 78 5.44 -24.64 -0.13
C LEU A 78 6.49 -23.64 -0.60
N SER A 79 7.05 -22.84 0.32
CA SER A 79 8.05 -21.81 0.03
C SER A 79 9.35 -22.35 -0.57
N LYS A 80 9.74 -23.61 -0.28
CA LYS A 80 10.95 -24.23 -0.85
C LYS A 80 10.73 -24.84 -2.23
N ASN A 81 9.52 -25.30 -2.53
CA ASN A 81 9.26 -26.09 -3.73
C ASN A 81 8.54 -25.30 -4.83
N TYR A 82 7.84 -24.22 -4.49
CA TYR A 82 6.96 -23.52 -5.41
C TYR A 82 7.09 -21.99 -5.32
N ASP A 83 6.92 -21.31 -6.44
CA ASP A 83 6.77 -19.85 -6.47
C ASP A 83 5.43 -19.46 -5.84
N CYS A 84 5.50 -18.91 -4.62
CA CYS A 84 4.31 -18.50 -3.88
C CYS A 84 3.46 -17.43 -4.59
N ARG A 85 4.06 -16.61 -5.47
CA ARG A 85 3.27 -15.67 -6.28
C ARG A 85 2.44 -16.41 -7.32
N CYS A 86 3.07 -17.33 -8.05
CA CYS A 86 2.37 -18.19 -9.01
C CYS A 86 1.24 -18.98 -8.34
N LEU A 87 1.51 -19.60 -7.18
CA LEU A 87 0.49 -20.34 -6.44
C LEU A 87 -0.67 -19.43 -5.98
N SER A 88 -0.39 -18.19 -5.61
CA SER A 88 -1.44 -17.26 -5.16
C SER A 88 -2.36 -16.83 -6.30
N VAL A 89 -1.81 -16.66 -7.51
CA VAL A 89 -2.61 -16.38 -8.72
C VAL A 89 -3.48 -17.59 -9.07
N GLU A 90 -2.90 -18.79 -9.14
CA GLU A 90 -3.64 -20.03 -9.42
C GLU A 90 -4.75 -20.29 -8.39
N TYR A 91 -4.48 -20.00 -7.11
CA TYR A 91 -5.48 -20.11 -6.05
C TYR A 91 -6.69 -19.21 -6.31
N ILE A 92 -6.46 -17.95 -6.69
CA ILE A 92 -7.54 -16.99 -6.97
C ILE A 92 -8.25 -17.28 -8.29
N ASP A 93 -7.55 -17.77 -9.31
CA ASP A 93 -8.17 -18.16 -10.57
C ASP A 93 -9.18 -19.30 -10.35
N ILE A 94 -8.83 -20.31 -9.55
CA ILE A 94 -9.76 -21.40 -9.19
C ILE A 94 -10.91 -20.86 -8.33
N ARG A 95 -10.61 -20.00 -7.35
CA ARG A 95 -11.60 -19.38 -6.45
C ARG A 95 -12.65 -18.58 -7.22
N THR A 96 -12.23 -17.80 -8.20
CA THR A 96 -13.10 -16.95 -9.02
C THR A 96 -13.88 -17.77 -10.04
N ALA A 97 -13.27 -18.80 -10.63
CA ALA A 97 -13.94 -19.69 -11.58
C ALA A 97 -15.03 -20.55 -10.95
N LYS A 98 -14.80 -21.06 -9.73
CA LYS A 98 -15.72 -22.01 -9.06
C LYS A 98 -16.60 -21.38 -7.98
N GLY A 99 -16.29 -20.16 -7.57
CA GLY A 99 -17.07 -19.38 -6.61
C GLY A 99 -16.58 -19.49 -5.17
N SER A 100 -17.02 -18.53 -4.35
CA SER A 100 -16.52 -18.29 -2.99
C SER A 100 -16.94 -19.35 -1.95
N HIS A 101 -17.79 -20.30 -2.31
CA HIS A 101 -18.32 -21.31 -1.39
C HIS A 101 -17.36 -22.49 -1.17
N LEU A 102 -16.36 -22.66 -2.03
CA LEU A 102 -15.36 -23.72 -1.87
C LEU A 102 -14.52 -23.53 -0.61
N LYS A 103 -14.03 -24.61 -0.03
CA LYS A 103 -13.03 -24.52 1.04
C LYS A 103 -11.65 -24.39 0.44
N SER A 104 -10.73 -23.67 1.11
CA SER A 104 -9.34 -23.55 0.65
C SER A 104 -8.67 -24.92 0.46
N SER A 105 -9.03 -25.92 1.26
CA SER A 105 -8.54 -27.30 1.11
C SER A 105 -9.03 -28.01 -0.15
N GLU A 106 -10.18 -27.62 -0.72
CA GLU A 106 -10.68 -28.13 -1.99
C GLU A 106 -9.95 -27.45 -3.15
N ILE A 107 -9.73 -26.13 -3.05
CA ILE A 107 -8.95 -25.36 -4.04
C ILE A 107 -7.53 -25.92 -4.14
N LEU A 108 -6.86 -26.15 -3.00
CA LEU A 108 -5.50 -26.71 -2.95
C LEU A 108 -5.35 -28.09 -3.60
N LYS A 109 -6.44 -28.87 -3.75
CA LYS A 109 -6.43 -30.17 -4.44
C LYS A 109 -6.52 -30.04 -5.95
N GLU A 110 -7.07 -28.95 -6.43
CA GLU A 110 -7.28 -28.71 -7.87
C GLU A 110 -6.19 -27.86 -8.51
N MET A 111 -5.41 -27.15 -7.69
CA MET A 111 -4.27 -26.38 -8.15
C MET A 111 -3.26 -27.26 -8.90
N LYS A 112 -2.86 -26.82 -10.09
CA LYS A 112 -1.79 -27.44 -10.88
C LYS A 112 -0.43 -26.96 -10.38
N LYS A 113 -0.06 -27.37 -9.16
CA LYS A 113 1.14 -26.88 -8.46
C LYS A 113 2.42 -27.09 -9.26
N GLU A 114 2.44 -28.08 -10.15
CA GLU A 114 3.56 -28.39 -11.04
C GLU A 114 3.90 -27.23 -11.98
N GLN A 115 2.92 -26.38 -12.33
CA GLN A 115 3.14 -25.20 -13.16
C GLN A 115 3.83 -24.06 -12.40
N CYS A 116 3.78 -24.11 -11.07
CA CYS A 116 4.40 -23.12 -10.18
C CYS A 116 5.65 -23.65 -9.50
N LEU A 117 6.21 -24.77 -9.94
CA LEU A 117 7.49 -25.26 -9.43
C LEU A 117 8.59 -24.22 -9.73
N PHE A 118 9.49 -24.02 -8.77
CA PHE A 118 10.72 -23.28 -9.07
C PHE A 118 11.48 -24.03 -10.16
N ASP A 119 11.63 -23.40 -11.33
CA ASP A 119 12.60 -23.86 -12.29
C ASP A 119 13.98 -23.67 -11.66
N LYS A 120 14.58 -24.76 -11.18
CA LYS A 120 15.90 -24.75 -10.54
C LYS A 120 17.01 -24.29 -11.48
N ASN A 121 16.73 -24.23 -12.78
CA ASN A 121 17.64 -23.71 -13.80
C ASN A 121 17.29 -22.28 -14.23
N ALA A 122 16.10 -21.78 -13.88
CA ALA A 122 15.82 -20.36 -13.99
C ALA A 122 16.56 -19.64 -12.87
N ALA A 123 17.24 -18.55 -13.22
CA ALA A 123 17.79 -17.65 -12.22
C ALA A 123 16.67 -17.28 -11.23
N PRO A 124 16.95 -17.22 -9.91
CA PRO A 124 15.95 -16.89 -8.91
C PRO A 124 15.20 -15.63 -9.35
N PRO A 125 13.86 -15.63 -9.37
CA PRO A 125 13.12 -14.43 -9.71
C PRO A 125 13.50 -13.36 -8.70
N THR A 126 14.15 -12.30 -9.19
CA THR A 126 14.48 -11.12 -8.40
C THR A 126 13.21 -10.68 -7.66
N SER A 127 13.28 -10.70 -6.34
CA SER A 127 12.16 -10.43 -5.45
C SER A 127 11.77 -8.96 -5.54
N GLY A 128 10.95 -8.57 -6.52
CA GLY A 128 10.64 -7.15 -6.72
C GLY A 128 9.51 -6.75 -7.66
N ALA A 129 8.76 -7.67 -8.29
CA ALA A 129 7.70 -7.27 -9.22
C ALA A 129 6.31 -7.19 -8.57
N LEU A 130 6.07 -6.22 -7.68
CA LEU A 130 4.75 -5.58 -7.62
C LEU A 130 4.81 -4.48 -8.68
N ALA A 131 4.14 -4.65 -9.82
CA ALA A 131 3.93 -3.50 -10.71
C ALA A 131 2.47 -3.10 -10.62
N THR A 132 2.26 -1.91 -10.09
CA THR A 132 1.09 -1.09 -10.34
C THR A 132 1.18 -0.55 -11.76
N ASP A 133 0.08 -0.70 -12.46
CA ASP A 133 -0.24 -0.10 -13.75
C ASP A 133 -0.12 1.43 -13.70
N THR A 134 0.71 2.02 -14.56
CA THR A 134 0.41 3.28 -15.24
C THR A 134 1.25 3.40 -16.52
N GLY A 135 0.77 2.80 -17.62
CA GLY A 135 1.00 3.20 -19.03
C GLY A 135 2.24 4.01 -19.44
N LYS A 136 3.45 3.64 -18.99
CA LYS A 136 4.73 4.27 -19.34
C LYS A 136 5.68 3.19 -19.87
N PRO A 137 6.56 3.48 -20.86
CA PRO A 137 7.43 2.47 -21.47
C PRO A 137 8.17 1.71 -20.37
N GLY A 138 7.96 0.39 -20.34
CA GLY A 138 8.33 -0.48 -19.23
C GLY A 138 9.78 -0.30 -18.83
N THR A 139 10.00 0.28 -17.66
CA THR A 139 11.22 0.10 -16.90
C THR A 139 11.32 -1.38 -16.59
N ASP A 140 12.37 -2.03 -17.08
CA ASP A 140 12.69 -3.40 -16.70
C ASP A 140 13.02 -3.43 -15.20
N TYR A 141 12.01 -3.77 -14.39
CA TYR A 141 12.15 -3.86 -12.93
C TYR A 141 13.15 -4.93 -12.50
N GLY A 142 13.56 -5.85 -13.41
CA GLY A 142 14.59 -6.84 -13.15
C GLY A 142 16.00 -6.27 -13.07
N ALA A 143 16.22 -5.04 -13.57
CA ALA A 143 17.50 -4.34 -13.54
C ALA A 143 17.64 -3.32 -12.39
N ILE A 144 16.64 -3.22 -11.50
CA ILE A 144 16.68 -2.29 -10.38
C ILE A 144 17.58 -2.87 -9.29
N PRO A 145 18.61 -2.13 -8.83
CA PRO A 145 19.44 -2.56 -7.71
C PRO A 145 18.60 -2.81 -6.44
N ASP A 146 18.91 -3.89 -5.72
CA ASP A 146 18.21 -4.25 -4.47
C ASP A 146 18.28 -3.12 -3.42
N GLU A 147 19.36 -2.32 -3.46
CA GLU A 147 19.53 -1.15 -2.60
C GLU A 147 18.43 -0.10 -2.81
N TYR A 148 17.97 0.09 -4.05
CA TYR A 148 16.93 1.07 -4.37
C TYR A 148 15.56 0.57 -3.91
N LEU A 149 15.29 -0.73 -4.06
CA LEU A 149 14.08 -1.35 -3.54
C LEU A 149 14.03 -1.24 -2.01
N LYS A 150 15.16 -1.52 -1.35
CA LYS A 150 15.27 -1.36 0.10
C LYS A 150 15.07 0.10 0.52
N GLU A 151 15.73 1.05 -0.15
CA GLU A 151 15.58 2.48 0.16
C GLU A 151 14.12 2.95 0.02
N ALA A 152 13.43 2.53 -1.04
CA ALA A 152 12.02 2.84 -1.26
C ALA A 152 11.11 2.23 -0.20
N ASN A 153 11.38 0.99 0.24
CA ASN A 153 10.66 0.37 1.35
C ASN A 153 10.92 1.11 2.68
N ASP A 154 12.19 1.41 2.99
CA ASP A 154 12.54 2.19 4.18
C ASP A 154 11.86 3.58 4.14
N PHE A 155 11.73 4.19 2.95
CA PHE A 155 11.03 5.45 2.75
C PHE A 155 9.52 5.32 3.01
N TYR A 156 8.89 4.25 2.50
CA TYR A 156 7.48 3.93 2.78
C TYR A 156 7.22 3.81 4.28
N GLU A 157 8.05 3.07 5.00
CA GLU A 157 7.95 2.91 6.45
C GLU A 157 8.07 4.25 7.18
N ARG A 158 9.04 5.10 6.81
CA ARG A 158 9.20 6.45 7.38
C ARG A 158 8.01 7.36 7.06
N CYS A 159 7.44 7.25 5.87
CA CYS A 159 6.26 8.01 5.46
C CYS A 159 5.06 7.65 6.34
N ASN A 160 4.80 6.35 6.53
CA ASN A 160 3.70 5.87 7.36
C ASN A 160 3.89 6.16 8.85
N ALA A 161 5.12 6.10 9.36
CA ALA A 161 5.43 6.42 10.75
C ALA A 161 5.25 7.91 11.08
N SER A 162 5.31 8.79 10.08
CA SER A 162 5.12 10.24 10.25
C SER A 162 3.65 10.61 10.07
N TYR A 163 3.02 11.12 11.12
CA TYR A 163 1.63 11.61 11.07
C TYR A 163 1.44 12.68 9.98
N ASP A 164 2.36 13.64 9.89
CA ASP A 164 2.26 14.72 8.90
C ASP A 164 2.39 14.20 7.47
N ARG A 165 3.29 13.23 7.21
CA ARG A 165 3.43 12.66 5.87
C ARG A 165 2.24 11.78 5.51
N SER A 166 1.90 10.80 6.35
CA SER A 166 0.77 9.88 6.10
C SER A 166 -0.58 10.57 5.99
N THR A 167 -0.78 11.71 6.66
CA THR A 167 -2.01 12.50 6.51
C THR A 167 -2.10 13.20 5.15
N ASN A 168 -0.98 13.67 4.60
CA ASN A 168 -0.97 14.51 3.40
C ASN A 168 -0.60 13.76 2.12
N TYR A 169 0.13 12.65 2.21
CA TYR A 169 0.63 11.88 1.08
C TYR A 169 0.22 10.43 1.17
N ASP A 170 -0.17 9.86 0.03
CA ASP A 170 -0.36 8.43 -0.12
C ASP A 170 1.03 7.79 -0.14
N CYS A 171 1.42 7.18 0.98
CA CYS A 171 2.77 6.68 1.17
C CYS A 171 3.14 5.55 0.20
N GLU A 172 2.17 4.76 -0.26
CA GLU A 172 2.40 3.68 -1.23
C GLU A 172 2.66 4.26 -2.63
N CYS A 173 1.82 5.20 -3.06
CA CYS A 173 2.04 5.94 -4.30
C CYS A 173 3.38 6.69 -4.24
N LEU A 174 3.66 7.37 -3.13
CA LEU A 174 4.84 8.22 -2.98
C LEU A 174 6.14 7.41 -2.94
N SER A 175 6.16 6.24 -2.28
CA SER A 175 7.34 5.36 -2.28
C SER A 175 7.64 4.78 -3.66
N THR A 176 6.59 4.45 -4.42
CA THR A 176 6.72 4.01 -5.82
C THR A 176 7.32 5.12 -6.68
N LYS A 177 6.82 6.36 -6.55
CA LYS A 177 7.39 7.52 -7.26
C LYS A 177 8.80 7.87 -6.80
N TYR A 178 9.10 7.66 -5.52
CA TYR A 178 10.44 7.83 -4.97
C TYR A 178 11.43 6.88 -5.65
N LEU A 179 11.06 5.61 -5.79
CA LEU A 179 11.85 4.61 -6.51
C LEU A 179 12.08 5.02 -7.97
N ASP A 180 11.03 5.43 -8.68
CA ASP A 180 11.14 5.92 -10.07
C ASP A 180 12.15 7.07 -10.19
N MET A 181 12.11 8.01 -9.25
CA MET A 181 13.02 9.14 -9.20
C MET A 181 14.44 8.73 -8.85
N ARG A 182 14.62 7.79 -7.92
CA ARG A 182 15.92 7.23 -7.56
C ARG A 182 16.59 6.53 -8.74
N ILE A 183 15.84 5.73 -9.50
CA ILE A 183 16.32 5.07 -10.73
C ILE A 183 16.74 6.11 -11.76
N LYS A 184 15.95 7.17 -11.90
CA LYS A 184 16.20 8.23 -12.89
C LYS A 184 17.39 9.12 -12.55
N GLU A 185 17.55 9.50 -11.28
CA GLU A 185 18.54 10.50 -10.86
C GLU A 185 19.83 9.86 -10.29
N GLY A 186 19.79 8.58 -9.95
CA GLY A 186 20.93 7.84 -9.41
C GLY A 186 21.07 7.97 -7.88
N PRO A 187 22.09 7.33 -7.29
CA PRO A 187 22.23 7.21 -5.84
C PRO A 187 22.72 8.50 -5.15
N GLU A 188 23.41 9.36 -5.89
CA GLU A 188 24.02 10.60 -5.36
C GLU A 188 22.99 11.70 -5.06
N THR A 189 21.77 11.59 -5.58
CA THR A 189 20.73 12.57 -5.33
C THR A 189 20.21 12.47 -3.88
N PRO A 190 20.23 13.53 -3.07
CA PRO A 190 19.70 13.46 -1.71
C PRO A 190 18.17 13.29 -1.70
N GLU A 191 17.64 12.56 -0.72
CA GLU A 191 16.18 12.34 -0.52
C GLU A 191 15.40 13.67 -0.59
N SER A 192 15.93 14.74 0.02
CA SER A 192 15.28 16.05 0.03
C SER A 192 15.05 16.63 -1.37
N GLN A 193 15.97 16.42 -2.31
CA GLN A 193 15.79 16.89 -3.69
C GLN A 193 14.73 16.07 -4.44
N ILE A 194 14.71 14.74 -4.24
CA ILE A 194 13.65 13.88 -4.77
C ILE A 194 12.29 14.33 -4.22
N MET A 195 12.21 14.59 -2.92
CA MET A 195 10.99 15.02 -2.26
C MET A 195 10.48 16.38 -2.74
N VAL A 196 11.35 17.34 -3.04
CA VAL A 196 10.95 18.62 -3.65
C VAL A 196 10.26 18.41 -4.99
N ARG A 197 10.70 17.44 -5.79
CA ARG A 197 10.11 17.13 -7.10
C ARG A 197 8.78 16.35 -6.97
N LEU A 198 8.62 15.59 -5.90
CA LEU A 198 7.41 14.82 -5.60
C LEU A 198 6.41 15.56 -4.70
N ALA A 199 6.68 16.82 -4.34
CA ALA A 199 5.95 17.56 -3.31
C ALA A 199 4.46 17.81 -3.61
N THR A 200 4.03 17.62 -4.86
CA THR A 200 2.64 17.77 -5.32
C THR A 200 2.06 16.48 -5.90
N GLU A 201 2.84 15.39 -5.86
CA GLU A 201 2.45 14.07 -6.32
C GLU A 201 1.81 13.27 -5.18
N CYS A 202 0.99 12.29 -5.53
CA CYS A 202 0.41 11.33 -4.59
C CYS A 202 -0.29 11.97 -3.36
N PRO A 203 -1.24 12.91 -3.53
CA PRO A 203 -1.95 13.50 -2.40
C PRO A 203 -2.84 12.47 -1.68
N ASN A 204 -2.75 12.36 -0.36
CA ASN A 204 -3.69 11.56 0.44
C ASN A 204 -4.96 12.38 0.73
N VAL A 205 -5.89 12.35 -0.20
CA VAL A 205 -7.15 13.10 -0.09
C VAL A 205 -7.97 12.66 1.11
N GLU A 206 -8.01 11.36 1.41
CA GLU A 206 -8.80 10.80 2.51
C GLU A 206 -8.18 11.12 3.87
N GLY A 207 -6.86 10.95 4.01
CA GLY A 207 -6.12 11.31 5.22
C GLY A 207 -6.27 12.79 5.56
N ALA A 208 -6.08 13.67 4.57
CA ALA A 208 -6.21 15.11 4.76
C ALA A 208 -7.65 15.50 5.15
N ALA A 209 -8.65 14.93 4.48
CA ALA A 209 -10.06 15.16 4.82
C ALA A 209 -10.40 14.68 6.24
N GLY A 210 -9.91 13.50 6.64
CA GLY A 210 -10.08 12.95 7.98
C GLY A 210 -9.45 13.83 9.06
N HIS A 211 -8.24 14.33 8.81
CA HIS A 211 -7.57 15.29 9.69
C HIS A 211 -8.42 16.56 9.88
N PHE A 212 -8.93 17.14 8.79
CA PHE A 212 -9.77 18.34 8.87
C PHE A 212 -11.11 18.09 9.55
N TYR A 213 -11.72 16.92 9.34
CA TYR A 213 -12.92 16.54 10.08
C TYR A 213 -12.63 16.54 11.60
N SER A 214 -11.56 15.85 12.01
CA SER A 214 -11.16 15.76 13.41
C SER A 214 -10.85 17.13 14.01
N GLN A 215 -10.16 18.00 13.27
CA GLN A 215 -9.86 19.37 13.69
C GLN A 215 -11.13 20.23 13.80
N CYS A 216 -12.08 20.07 12.87
CA CYS A 216 -13.34 20.79 12.93
C CYS A 216 -14.16 20.38 14.16
N VAL A 217 -14.24 19.07 14.46
CA VAL A 217 -14.97 18.56 15.62
C VAL A 217 -14.34 19.04 16.93
N SER A 218 -13.01 19.11 17.02
CA SER A 218 -12.34 19.63 18.23
C SER A 218 -12.59 21.11 18.48
N GLN A 219 -13.04 21.86 17.47
CA GLN A 219 -13.40 23.27 17.54
C GLN A 219 -14.93 23.51 17.55
N ALA A 220 -15.72 22.51 17.96
CA ALA A 220 -17.18 22.55 17.95
C ALA A 220 -17.80 23.82 18.55
N ALA A 221 -17.18 24.40 19.58
CA ALA A 221 -17.66 25.61 20.25
C ALA A 221 -17.65 26.88 19.37
N LEU A 222 -16.86 26.88 18.29
CA LEU A 222 -16.73 28.01 17.37
C LEU A 222 -17.63 27.86 16.13
N LEU A 223 -18.41 26.78 16.05
CA LEU A 223 -19.20 26.44 14.88
C LEU A 223 -20.55 27.20 14.84
N PRO A 224 -21.13 27.38 13.65
CA PRO A 224 -22.45 28.01 13.50
C PRO A 224 -23.52 27.27 14.31
N THR A 225 -24.38 28.02 14.99
CA THR A 225 -25.44 27.46 15.86
C THR A 225 -26.62 26.86 15.07
N ASN A 226 -26.71 27.14 13.76
CA ASN A 226 -27.81 26.71 12.90
C ASN A 226 -27.62 25.31 12.29
N MET A 227 -26.51 24.62 12.58
CA MET A 227 -26.18 23.31 12.04
C MET A 227 -25.58 22.41 13.12
N THR A 228 -25.80 21.10 13.02
CA THR A 228 -25.10 20.14 13.89
C THR A 228 -23.61 20.11 13.54
N VAL A 229 -22.76 19.92 14.56
CA VAL A 229 -21.29 19.80 14.43
C VAL A 229 -20.92 18.78 13.36
N GLU A 230 -21.53 17.59 13.41
CA GLU A 230 -21.30 16.50 12.46
C GLU A 230 -21.59 16.91 11.02
N LYS A 231 -22.74 17.55 10.76
CA LYS A 231 -23.14 17.96 9.40
C LYS A 231 -22.22 19.05 8.87
N PHE A 232 -21.82 20.00 9.71
CA PHE A 232 -20.90 21.06 9.33
C PHE A 232 -19.51 20.51 9.04
N CYS A 233 -18.94 19.72 9.94
CA CYS A 233 -17.59 19.17 9.78
C CYS A 233 -17.49 18.17 8.62
N THR A 234 -18.55 17.38 8.38
CA THR A 234 -18.64 16.52 7.18
C THR A 234 -18.64 17.36 5.91
N CYS A 235 -19.37 18.48 5.87
CA CYS A 235 -19.33 19.41 4.73
C CYS A 235 -17.93 19.96 4.51
N VAL A 236 -17.25 20.44 5.57
CA VAL A 236 -15.92 21.03 5.48
C VAL A 236 -14.90 20.02 4.97
N ALA A 237 -14.87 18.81 5.56
CA ALA A 237 -13.96 17.74 5.16
C ALA A 237 -14.14 17.36 3.68
N ASN A 238 -15.38 17.15 3.24
CA ASN A 238 -15.68 16.80 1.84
C ASN A 238 -15.38 17.93 0.87
N THR A 239 -15.59 19.18 1.27
CA THR A 239 -15.27 20.35 0.43
C THR A 239 -13.77 20.54 0.32
N PHE A 240 -13.05 20.38 1.43
CA PHE A 240 -11.60 20.41 1.46
C PHE A 240 -11.00 19.32 0.55
N ALA A 241 -11.48 18.08 0.67
CA ALA A 241 -11.05 16.95 -0.16
C ALA A 241 -11.10 17.27 -1.66
N LYS A 242 -12.21 17.88 -2.10
CA LYS A 242 -12.41 18.31 -3.50
C LYS A 242 -11.40 19.37 -3.92
N LEU A 243 -11.24 20.42 -3.11
CA LEU A 243 -10.31 21.51 -3.40
C LEU A 243 -8.86 21.01 -3.43
N TYR A 244 -8.48 20.20 -2.44
CA TYR A 244 -7.15 19.65 -2.27
C TYR A 244 -6.74 18.78 -3.45
N LYS A 245 -7.64 17.88 -3.90
CA LYS A 245 -7.41 17.04 -5.07
C LYS A 245 -7.12 17.84 -6.35
N THR A 246 -7.72 19.01 -6.51
CA THR A 246 -7.56 19.84 -7.72
C THR A 246 -6.41 20.84 -7.67
N ALA A 247 -5.97 21.23 -6.48
CA ALA A 247 -5.08 22.38 -6.32
C ALA A 247 -3.59 22.05 -6.58
N HIS A 248 -3.21 20.77 -6.57
CA HIS A 248 -1.81 20.32 -6.70
C HIS A 248 -0.85 21.08 -5.79
N ILE A 249 -1.20 21.18 -4.50
CA ILE A 249 -0.44 21.95 -3.51
C ILE A 249 0.37 21.05 -2.60
N THR A 250 1.50 21.59 -2.14
CA THR A 250 2.33 20.93 -1.12
C THR A 250 1.71 21.11 0.26
N ALA A 251 1.80 20.05 1.09
CA ALA A 251 1.43 20.09 2.50
C ALA A 251 2.15 21.24 3.23
N GLY A 252 1.44 21.96 4.11
CA GLY A 252 2.00 23.07 4.87
C GLY A 252 2.26 24.37 4.08
N SER A 253 1.94 24.42 2.79
CA SER A 253 1.99 25.66 2.01
C SER A 253 0.94 26.68 2.49
N GLN A 254 1.14 27.97 2.22
CA GLN A 254 0.14 29.00 2.49
C GLN A 254 -1.20 28.72 1.77
N GLN A 255 -1.14 28.05 0.60
CA GLN A 255 -2.30 27.63 -0.16
C GLN A 255 -3.14 26.60 0.61
N TYR A 256 -2.51 25.74 1.41
CA TYR A 256 -3.20 24.74 2.24
C TYR A 256 -4.15 25.41 3.25
N THR A 257 -3.69 26.46 3.94
CA THR A 257 -4.54 27.26 4.84
C THR A 257 -5.66 27.97 4.08
N SER A 258 -5.39 28.47 2.87
CA SER A 258 -6.41 29.09 2.03
C SER A 258 -7.52 28.11 1.61
N LEU A 259 -7.17 26.86 1.32
CA LEU A 259 -8.15 25.80 1.04
C LEU A 259 -9.04 25.52 2.25
N GLN A 260 -8.44 25.44 3.44
CA GLN A 260 -9.18 25.23 4.69
C GLN A 260 -10.20 26.34 4.92
N SER A 261 -9.77 27.61 4.85
CA SER A 261 -10.68 28.75 5.02
C SER A 261 -11.79 28.75 3.97
N SER A 262 -11.46 28.43 2.72
CA SER A 262 -12.44 28.34 1.63
C SER A 262 -13.49 27.24 1.88
N ALA A 263 -13.06 26.06 2.32
CA ALA A 263 -13.95 24.95 2.65
C ALA A 263 -14.91 25.32 3.79
N MET A 264 -14.41 25.97 4.85
CA MET A 264 -15.24 26.47 5.95
C MET A 264 -16.28 27.49 5.47
N LEU A 265 -15.87 28.49 4.68
CA LEU A 265 -16.76 29.51 4.15
C LEU A 265 -17.85 28.95 3.22
N MET A 266 -17.53 27.94 2.41
CA MET A 266 -18.52 27.29 1.55
C MET A 266 -19.58 26.54 2.36
N CYS A 267 -19.22 26.00 3.52
CA CYS A 267 -20.12 25.23 4.37
C CYS A 267 -20.94 26.07 5.36
N THR A 268 -20.53 27.30 5.66
CA THR A 268 -21.33 28.22 6.50
C THR A 268 -22.52 28.85 5.76
N GLN A 269 -22.59 28.75 4.42
CA GLN A 269 -23.57 29.46 3.59
C GLN A 269 -24.87 28.69 3.25
N LEU A 270 -25.07 27.49 3.79
CA LEU A 270 -26.28 26.68 3.54
C LEU A 270 -27.43 27.07 4.50
N PRO A 271 -28.71 27.01 4.09
CA PRO A 271 -29.42 27.76 3.04
C PRO A 271 -30.03 29.09 3.56
N GLY A 272 -29.86 30.18 2.81
CA GLY A 272 -30.40 31.52 3.10
C GLY A 272 -29.37 32.64 2.89
N GLY A 273 -28.08 32.30 2.90
CA GLY A 273 -26.98 33.20 2.56
C GLY A 273 -26.79 33.27 1.05
N LYS A 274 -26.62 34.49 0.53
CA LYS A 274 -26.33 34.77 -0.88
C LYS A 274 -25.16 33.89 -1.37
N LYS A 275 -25.34 33.18 -2.49
CA LYS A 275 -24.25 32.46 -3.17
C LYS A 275 -23.05 33.39 -3.31
N PHE A 276 -21.87 32.99 -2.84
CA PHE A 276 -20.66 33.67 -3.31
C PHE A 276 -20.63 33.59 -4.84
N PRO A 277 -20.44 34.71 -5.56
CA PRO A 277 -20.07 34.63 -6.96
C PRO A 277 -18.86 33.71 -7.04
N ASN A 278 -18.87 32.76 -7.99
CA ASN A 278 -17.77 31.85 -8.29
C ASN A 278 -16.46 32.53 -7.90
N LEU A 279 -15.81 32.04 -6.83
CA LEU A 279 -14.41 32.35 -6.60
C LEU A 279 -13.71 31.71 -7.80
N ALA A 280 -13.61 32.49 -8.89
CA ALA A 280 -12.70 32.20 -9.97
C ALA A 280 -11.36 32.06 -9.28
N TYR A 281 -10.92 30.81 -9.15
CA TYR A 281 -9.56 30.53 -8.77
C TYR A 281 -8.69 31.38 -9.70
N PRO A 282 -7.73 32.16 -9.18
CA PRO A 282 -6.80 32.84 -10.06
C PRO A 282 -6.18 31.75 -10.93
N ASP A 283 -6.45 31.82 -12.23
CA ASP A 283 -5.76 31.01 -13.23
C ASP A 283 -4.27 31.11 -12.91
N LYS A 284 -3.63 29.94 -12.81
CA LYS A 284 -2.21 29.69 -12.49
C LYS A 284 -1.33 30.95 -12.63
N PRO A 285 -0.53 31.34 -11.62
CA PRO A 285 0.51 32.31 -11.86
C PRO A 285 1.42 31.76 -12.97
N GLY A 286 1.45 32.47 -14.10
CA GLY A 286 2.27 32.09 -15.23
C GLY A 286 3.75 32.21 -14.88
N ARG A 287 4.43 31.07 -15.00
CA ARG A 287 5.89 30.83 -14.96
C ARG A 287 6.54 30.75 -13.58
#